data_AF-A0A259Q335-F1
#
_entry.id   AF-A0A259Q335-F1
#
_cell.length_a   1.000
_cell.length_b   1.000
_cell.length_c   1.000
_cell.angle_alpha   90.00
_cell.angle_beta   90.00
_cell.angle_gamma   90.00
#
_symmetry.space_group_name_H-M   'P 1'
#
loop_
_entity.id
_entity.type
_entity.pdbx_description
1 polymer ?
#
loop_
_entity_poly.entity_id
_entity_poly.type
_entity_poly.pdbx_seq_one_letter_code
_entity_poly.pdbx_strand_id
1 'polypeptide(L)'
;LVKACGAPQDALRKLESLGLIAPIATPPQPSRPDPCDAAGPDTLQPMDTTSGFGEAPQDDGAPLRARMLDLIEAYLDPVKTYTLHLDIERCNAPPALRALLPELEAALARALGAARARALVADL
;
A
#
# COMPACT_ATOMS: atom_id res chain seq x y z
N LEU A 1 25.01 0.94 6.13
CA LEU A 1 24.00 0.30 5.26
C LEU A 1 24.17 -1.22 5.15
N VAL A 2 25.36 -1.75 4.81
CA VAL A 2 25.55 -3.21 4.58
C VAL A 2 25.27 -4.10 5.80
N LYS A 3 25.47 -3.63 7.03
CA LYS A 3 25.17 -4.40 8.26
C LYS A 3 23.70 -4.45 8.66
N ALA A 4 22.84 -3.57 8.13
CA ALA A 4 21.47 -3.41 8.62
C ALA A 4 20.43 -4.21 7.82
N CYS A 5 20.72 -4.54 6.55
CA CYS A 5 19.73 -5.17 5.66
C CYS A 5 19.83 -6.69 5.59
N GLY A 6 20.80 -7.33 6.27
CA GLY A 6 20.98 -8.80 6.24
C GLY A 6 21.20 -9.42 4.85
N ALA A 7 21.28 -8.60 3.80
CA ALA A 7 21.39 -9.05 2.43
C ALA A 7 22.80 -9.57 2.15
N PRO A 8 22.94 -10.76 1.54
CA PRO A 8 24.24 -11.27 1.12
C PRO A 8 24.88 -10.29 0.12
N GLN A 9 26.18 -10.03 0.27
CA GLN A 9 26.91 -9.02 -0.51
C GLN A 9 26.82 -9.24 -2.03
N ASP A 10 26.69 -10.50 -2.45
CA ASP A 10 26.56 -10.85 -3.87
C ASP A 10 25.22 -10.42 -4.47
N ALA A 11 24.14 -10.41 -3.68
CA ALA A 11 22.85 -9.91 -4.12
C ALA A 11 22.89 -8.39 -4.33
N LEU A 12 23.55 -7.66 -3.43
CA LEU A 12 23.71 -6.20 -3.55
C LEU A 12 24.52 -5.84 -4.80
N ARG A 13 25.64 -6.51 -5.06
CA ARG A 13 26.44 -6.30 -6.28
C ARG A 13 25.65 -6.59 -7.56
N LYS A 14 24.81 -7.62 -7.54
CA LYS A 14 23.96 -7.94 -8.70
C LYS A 14 22.93 -6.83 -8.94
N LEU A 15 22.31 -6.29 -7.89
CA LEU A 15 21.36 -5.17 -8.02
C LEU A 15 22.04 -3.89 -8.53
N GLU A 16 23.27 -3.62 -8.09
CA GLU A 16 24.09 -2.51 -8.62
C GLU A 16 24.41 -2.70 -10.10
N SER A 17 24.81 -3.92 -10.53
CA SER A 17 25.10 -4.21 -11.94
C SER A 17 23.88 -4.10 -12.86
N LEU A 18 22.68 -4.27 -12.31
CA LEU A 18 21.40 -4.13 -13.01
C LEU A 18 20.87 -2.69 -12.97
N GLY A 19 21.56 -1.77 -12.28
CA GLY A 19 21.12 -0.39 -12.12
C GLY A 19 19.86 -0.22 -11.26
N LEU A 20 19.48 -1.26 -10.49
CA LEU A 20 18.27 -1.26 -9.66
C LEU A 20 18.47 -0.51 -8.33
N ILE A 21 19.73 -0.40 -7.90
CA ILE A 21 20.12 0.40 -6.74
C ILE A 21 21.31 1.26 -7.12
N ALA A 22 21.38 2.46 -6.54
CA ALA A 22 22.51 3.36 -6.65
C ALA A 22 23.09 3.62 -5.26
N PRO A 23 24.42 3.83 -5.14
CA PRO A 23 24.99 4.34 -3.91
C PRO A 23 24.34 5.68 -3.59
N ILE A 24 23.92 5.86 -2.34
CA ILE A 24 23.39 7.14 -1.88
C ILE A 24 24.51 8.17 -2.05
N ALA A 25 24.34 9.08 -3.01
CA ALA A 25 25.21 10.23 -3.12
C ALA A 25 25.10 11.03 -1.81
N THR A 26 26.24 11.31 -1.19
CA THR A 26 26.31 12.23 -0.05
C THR A 26 25.64 13.53 -0.49
N PRO A 27 24.61 14.02 0.22
CA PRO A 27 23.94 15.26 -0.19
C PRO A 27 24.98 16.39 -0.22
N PRO A 28 25.02 17.22 -1.27
CA PRO A 28 25.89 18.39 -1.29
C PRO A 28 25.49 19.30 -0.11
N GLN A 29 26.48 19.78 0.64
CA GLN A 29 26.25 20.79 1.68
C GLN A 29 25.52 22.00 1.08
N PRO A 30 24.56 22.60 1.80
CA PRO A 30 23.84 23.77 1.30
C PRO A 30 24.80 24.96 1.24
N SER A 31 25.27 25.29 0.03
CA SER A 31 25.84 26.59 -0.27
C SER A 31 24.70 27.62 -0.35
N ARG A 32 24.87 28.71 0.39
CA ARG A 32 23.96 29.86 0.54
C ARG A 32 23.51 30.41 -0.84
N PRO A 33 22.26 30.91 -0.98
CA PRO A 33 21.73 31.34 -2.27
C PRO A 33 22.21 32.75 -2.66
N ASP A 34 22.64 32.89 -3.90
CA ASP A 34 22.67 34.17 -4.64
C ASP A 34 21.51 34.18 -5.67
N PRO A 35 20.92 35.35 -5.98
CA PRO A 35 19.71 35.44 -6.78
C PRO A 35 19.97 35.72 -8.27
N CYS A 36 19.02 35.26 -9.09
CA CYS A 36 18.75 35.61 -10.49
C CYS A 36 19.76 35.10 -11.54
N ASP A 37 19.29 34.25 -12.49
CA ASP A 37 18.80 34.74 -13.78
C ASP A 37 18.05 33.63 -14.57
N ALA A 38 17.20 34.07 -15.47
CA ALA A 38 16.24 33.32 -16.26
C ALA A 38 16.86 32.57 -17.47
N ALA A 39 16.15 31.53 -17.94
CA ALA A 39 15.76 31.32 -19.36
C ALA A 39 15.68 29.83 -19.74
N GLY A 40 14.51 29.41 -20.21
CA GLY A 40 14.31 28.17 -20.95
C GLY A 40 12.82 27.87 -21.16
N PRO A 41 12.25 28.03 -22.37
CA PRO A 41 10.89 27.63 -22.64
C PRO A 41 10.88 26.16 -23.09
N ASP A 42 10.89 25.22 -22.15
CA ASP A 42 10.58 23.82 -22.47
C ASP A 42 9.08 23.67 -22.61
N THR A 43 8.62 23.88 -23.84
CA THR A 43 7.23 23.69 -24.23
C THR A 43 7.01 22.18 -24.40
N LEU A 44 6.73 21.47 -23.31
CA LEU A 44 6.29 20.09 -23.35
C LEU A 44 4.88 20.06 -23.96
N GLN A 45 4.78 19.61 -25.22
CA GLN A 45 3.47 19.36 -25.83
C GLN A 45 2.77 18.24 -25.06
N PRO A 46 1.47 18.38 -24.72
CA PRO A 46 0.71 17.30 -24.15
C PRO A 46 0.52 16.22 -25.22
N MET A 47 0.99 15.01 -24.93
CA MET A 47 0.70 13.84 -25.74
C MET A 47 -0.76 13.45 -25.46
N ASP A 48 -1.65 13.74 -26.41
CA ASP A 48 -3.05 13.30 -26.37
C ASP A 48 -3.09 11.76 -26.36
N THR A 49 -3.14 11.20 -25.16
CA THR A 49 -3.53 9.82 -24.92
C THR A 49 -5.03 9.79 -24.65
N THR A 50 -5.81 10.16 -25.65
CA THR A 50 -7.24 9.80 -25.71
C THR A 50 -7.35 8.31 -26.00
N SER A 51 -6.89 7.48 -25.06
CA SER A 51 -7.30 6.10 -24.98
C SER A 51 -8.67 6.09 -24.31
N GLY A 52 -9.70 6.30 -25.13
CA GLY A 52 -11.08 6.09 -24.75
C GLY A 52 -11.29 4.61 -24.45
N PHE A 53 -11.04 4.22 -23.20
CA PHE A 53 -11.80 3.16 -22.58
C PHE A 53 -12.80 3.85 -21.67
N GLY A 54 -14.08 3.71 -22.03
CA GLY A 54 -15.14 3.91 -21.05
C GLY A 54 -14.93 2.89 -19.96
N GLU A 55 -14.14 3.23 -18.95
CA GLU A 55 -14.00 2.48 -17.73
C GLU A 55 -15.37 2.61 -17.05
N ALA A 56 -16.25 1.63 -17.24
CA ALA A 56 -17.33 1.42 -16.30
C ALA A 56 -16.69 1.39 -14.91
N PRO A 57 -17.27 2.03 -13.87
CA PRO A 57 -16.65 2.07 -12.55
C PRO A 57 -16.37 0.65 -12.11
N GLN A 58 -15.10 0.25 -12.16
CA GLN A 58 -14.68 -1.04 -11.65
C GLN A 58 -14.92 -0.97 -10.15
N ASP A 59 -15.78 -1.84 -9.63
CA ASP A 59 -15.89 -2.07 -8.20
C ASP A 59 -14.52 -2.56 -7.72
N ASP A 60 -13.69 -1.63 -7.27
CA ASP A 60 -12.29 -1.83 -6.90
C ASP A 60 -12.13 -2.45 -5.51
N GLY A 61 -13.25 -2.74 -4.83
CA GLY A 61 -13.29 -3.30 -3.49
C GLY A 61 -12.74 -2.37 -2.41
N ALA A 62 -12.35 -1.14 -2.74
CA ALA A 62 -11.85 -0.15 -1.79
C ALA A 62 -12.83 0.15 -0.63
N PRO A 63 -14.15 0.34 -0.86
CA PRO A 63 -15.07 0.59 0.24
C PRO A 63 -15.20 -0.61 1.18
N LEU A 64 -15.23 -1.84 0.65
CA LEU A 64 -15.28 -3.06 1.47
C LEU A 64 -14.00 -3.21 2.30
N ARG A 65 -12.83 -3.01 1.68
CA ARG A 65 -11.54 -3.05 2.38
C ARG A 65 -11.49 -2.05 3.53
N ALA A 66 -11.88 -0.80 3.29
CA ALA A 66 -11.90 0.24 4.32
C ALA A 66 -12.77 -0.17 5.52
N ARG A 67 -14.00 -0.63 5.26
CA ARG A 67 -14.90 -1.09 6.32
C ARG A 67 -14.36 -2.29 7.11
N MET A 68 -13.71 -3.24 6.44
CA MET A 68 -13.08 -4.36 7.10
C MET A 68 -11.94 -3.92 8.02
N LEU A 69 -11.11 -2.95 7.58
CA LEU A 69 -10.04 -2.39 8.40
C LEU A 69 -10.60 -1.59 9.59
N ASP A 70 -11.66 -0.79 9.37
CA ASP A 70 -12.35 -0.07 10.46
C ASP A 70 -12.85 -1.03 11.56
N LEU A 71 -13.40 -2.19 11.18
CA LEU A 71 -13.82 -3.21 12.16
C LEU A 71 -12.65 -3.81 12.93
N ILE A 72 -11.50 -4.02 12.27
CA ILE A 72 -10.29 -4.52 12.93
C ILE A 72 -9.80 -3.49 13.95
N GLU A 73 -9.70 -2.23 13.56
CA GLU A 73 -9.23 -1.14 14.43
C GLU A 73 -10.18 -0.89 15.61
N ALA A 74 -11.50 -1.00 15.39
CA ALA A 74 -12.49 -0.72 16.42
C ALA A 74 -12.58 -1.81 17.50
N TYR A 75 -12.31 -3.08 17.15
CA TYR A 75 -12.72 -4.20 18.00
C TYR A 75 -11.63 -5.24 18.29
N LEU A 76 -10.53 -5.26 17.55
CA LEU A 76 -9.54 -6.34 17.64
C LEU A 76 -8.20 -5.83 18.18
N ASP A 77 -7.48 -6.74 18.85
CA ASP A 77 -6.14 -6.45 19.35
C ASP A 77 -5.14 -6.43 18.17
N PRO A 78 -4.41 -5.32 17.96
CA PRO A 78 -3.61 -5.11 16.76
C PRO A 78 -2.45 -6.11 16.63
N VAL A 79 -1.93 -6.64 17.74
CA VAL A 79 -0.86 -7.63 17.72
C VAL A 79 -1.38 -8.98 17.28
N LYS A 80 -2.56 -9.37 17.78
CA LYS A 80 -3.17 -10.68 17.47
C LYS A 80 -3.76 -10.76 16.07
N THR A 81 -4.16 -9.63 15.48
CA THR A 81 -4.79 -9.60 14.15
C THR A 81 -3.93 -8.98 13.06
N TYR A 82 -2.64 -8.78 13.34
CA TYR A 82 -1.69 -8.17 12.40
C TYR A 82 -1.66 -8.85 11.03
N THR A 83 -1.67 -10.19 10.99
CA THR A 83 -1.66 -10.94 9.73
C THR A 83 -2.92 -10.71 8.92
N LEU A 84 -4.09 -10.79 9.56
CA LEU A 84 -5.38 -10.52 8.91
C LEU A 84 -5.46 -9.08 8.39
N HIS A 85 -4.97 -8.12 9.16
CA HIS A 85 -4.89 -6.71 8.76
C HIS A 85 -4.05 -6.56 7.48
N LEU A 86 -2.84 -7.14 7.44
CA LEU A 86 -1.99 -7.13 6.25
C LEU A 86 -2.64 -7.82 5.04
N ASP A 87 -3.30 -8.96 5.24
CA ASP A 87 -3.94 -9.69 4.15
C ASP A 87 -5.07 -8.87 3.50
N ILE A 88 -5.82 -8.12 4.32
CA ILE A 88 -6.86 -7.19 3.85
C ILE A 88 -6.25 -5.99 3.14
N GLU A 89 -5.22 -5.35 3.70
CA GLU A 89 -4.52 -4.22 3.07
C GLU A 89 -3.97 -4.58 1.68
N ARG A 90 -3.44 -5.79 1.53
CA ARG A 90 -2.81 -6.26 0.28
C ARG A 90 -3.81 -6.78 -0.75
N CYS A 91 -5.08 -6.95 -0.39
CA CYS A 91 -6.11 -7.44 -1.29
C CYS A 91 -6.69 -6.31 -2.15
N ASN A 92 -6.47 -6.41 -3.47
CA ASN A 92 -7.01 -5.47 -4.47
C ASN A 92 -8.20 -6.02 -5.26
N ALA A 93 -8.59 -7.28 -5.03
CA ALA A 93 -9.69 -7.92 -5.74
C ALA A 93 -10.90 -8.12 -4.80
N PRO A 94 -12.09 -7.63 -5.15
CA PRO A 94 -13.32 -7.85 -4.36
C PRO A 94 -13.59 -9.31 -3.97
N PRO A 95 -13.42 -10.33 -4.84
CA PRO A 95 -13.65 -11.72 -4.43
C PRO A 95 -12.62 -12.20 -3.40
N ALA A 96 -11.38 -11.70 -3.44
CA ALA A 96 -10.36 -12.03 -2.46
C ALA A 96 -10.67 -11.42 -1.08
N LEU A 97 -11.16 -10.17 -1.05
CA LEU A 97 -11.65 -9.55 0.20
C LEU A 97 -12.82 -10.33 0.79
N ARG A 98 -13.79 -10.75 -0.03
CA ARG A 98 -14.94 -11.55 0.43
C ARG A 98 -14.50 -12.91 0.99
N ALA A 99 -13.44 -13.51 0.47
CA ALA A 99 -12.91 -14.77 0.98
C ALA A 99 -12.33 -14.66 2.41
N LEU A 100 -11.97 -13.44 2.85
CA LEU A 100 -11.45 -13.18 4.20
C LEU A 100 -12.55 -12.91 5.24
N LEU A 101 -13.81 -12.71 4.82
CA LEU A 101 -14.93 -12.45 5.74
C LEU A 101 -15.13 -13.54 6.82
N PRO A 102 -15.01 -14.84 6.52
CA PRO A 102 -15.13 -15.88 7.56
C PRO A 102 -14.05 -15.79 8.64
N GLU A 103 -12.83 -15.40 8.25
CA GLU A 103 -11.73 -15.24 9.19
C GLU A 103 -11.91 -13.99 10.06
N LEU A 104 -12.38 -12.89 9.46
CA LEU A 104 -12.78 -11.68 10.17
C LEU A 104 -13.92 -11.95 11.15
N GLU A 105 -14.96 -12.68 10.73
CA GLU A 105 -16.07 -13.10 11.61
C GLU A 105 -15.54 -13.93 12.79
N ALA A 106 -14.64 -14.88 12.55
CA ALA A 106 -14.07 -15.71 13.59
C ALA A 106 -13.20 -14.90 14.57
N ALA A 107 -12.45 -13.91 14.09
CA ALA A 107 -11.69 -13.00 14.95
C ALA A 107 -12.63 -12.13 15.82
N LEU A 108 -13.66 -11.54 15.21
CA LEU A 108 -14.68 -10.76 15.91
C LEU A 108 -15.47 -11.61 16.91
N ALA A 109 -15.79 -12.86 16.57
CA ALA A 109 -16.54 -13.77 17.45
C ALA A 109 -15.75 -14.10 18.72
N ARG A 110 -14.42 -14.21 18.62
CA ARG A 110 -13.53 -14.41 19.78
C ARG A 110 -13.47 -13.18 20.71
N ALA A 111 -13.63 -11.98 20.17
CA ALA A 111 -13.57 -10.72 20.92
C ALA A 111 -14.93 -10.29 21.49
N LEU A 112 -16.00 -10.44 20.71
CA LEU A 112 -17.32 -9.84 20.96
C LEU A 112 -18.46 -10.86 21.11
N GLY A 113 -18.21 -12.13 20.81
CA GLY A 113 -19.22 -13.19 20.74
C GLY A 113 -19.83 -13.35 19.33
N ALA A 114 -20.25 -14.58 19.02
CA ALA A 114 -20.64 -14.99 17.66
C ALA A 114 -21.85 -14.22 17.08
N ALA A 115 -22.87 -13.92 17.90
CA ALA A 115 -24.06 -13.22 17.41
C ALA A 115 -23.74 -11.80 16.94
N ARG A 116 -22.90 -11.07 17.70
CA ARG A 116 -22.50 -9.71 17.36
C ARG A 116 -21.53 -9.68 16.18
N ALA A 117 -20.61 -10.63 16.12
CA ALA A 117 -19.70 -10.76 14.97
C ALA A 117 -20.45 -10.97 13.65
N ARG A 118 -21.44 -11.86 13.64
CA ARG A 118 -22.29 -12.10 12.45
C ARG A 118 -23.05 -10.86 12.01
N ALA A 119 -23.62 -10.11 12.96
CA ALA A 119 -24.33 -8.87 12.64
C ALA A 119 -23.39 -7.84 11.99
N LEU A 120 -22.20 -7.63 12.56
CA LEU A 120 -21.21 -6.70 12.01
C LEU A 120 -20.74 -7.09 10.61
N VAL A 121 -20.53 -8.39 10.36
CA VAL A 121 -20.09 -8.89 9.05
C VAL A 121 -21.23 -8.86 8.01
N ALA A 122 -22.48 -9.04 8.44
CA ALA A 122 -23.64 -8.95 7.55
C ALA A 122 -23.92 -7.51 7.06
N ASP A 123 -23.46 -6.50 7.81
CA ASP A 123 -23.62 -5.08 7.48
C ASP A 123 -22.51 -4.52 6.56
N LEU A 124 -21.52 -5.34 6.19
CA LEU A 124 -20.36 -4.95 5.37
C LEU A 124 -20.70 -4.67 3.90
#